data_AF-A0A6U5Z0M8-F1
#
_entry.id   AF-A0A6U5Z0M8-F1
#
_cell.length_a   1.000
_cell.length_b   1.000
_cell.length_c   1.000
_cell.angle_alpha   90.00
_cell.angle_beta   90.00
_cell.angle_gamma   90.00
#
_symmetry.space_group_name_H-M   'P 1'
#
loop_
_entity.id
_entity.type
_entity.pdbx_description
1 polymer ?
#
loop_
_entity_poly.entity_id
_entity_poly.type
_entity_poly.pdbx_seq_one_letter_code
_entity_poly.pdbx_strand_id
1 'polypeptide(L)'
;MCCGNPSLYRAGGLDIDVAYRSGFMMASMGIAYAGVDGTILEVNPAFATMLGYSADQRHKLIGRTLFSLTTPQDMQNTLKAVSRLLSGELTHTTLTEHCIRQDGSSGFFSVEMNCLWKNNKAHCIVCFIRPADEGPQTRQSMPSMDAMGGYNQGMSAQGMPGMPMQGIPISDSMGGQMSHLNQVNMNGKPY
;
A
#
# COMPACT_ATOMS: atom_id res chain seq x y z
N MET A 1 6.96 19.13 43.99
CA MET A 1 8.04 19.79 43.22
C MET A 1 8.95 18.71 42.66
N CYS A 2 8.90 18.48 41.36
CA CYS A 2 10.02 18.00 40.54
C CYS A 2 9.75 18.50 39.13
N CYS A 3 10.35 19.66 38.83
CA CYS A 3 10.34 20.31 37.54
C CYS A 3 11.13 19.45 36.53
N GLY A 4 10.49 19.05 35.43
CA GLY A 4 11.11 18.33 34.32
C GLY A 4 10.94 19.07 33.00
N ASN A 5 11.70 20.15 32.84
CA ASN A 5 12.16 20.76 31.58
C ASN A 5 11.15 21.16 30.47
N PRO A 6 10.72 22.43 30.38
CA PRO A 6 9.96 22.99 29.25
C PRO A 6 10.84 23.54 28.10
N SER A 7 12.02 22.97 27.86
CA SER A 7 13.12 23.70 27.19
C SER A 7 13.44 23.34 25.72
N LEU A 8 12.66 22.51 25.03
CA LEU A 8 12.97 22.11 23.63
C LEU A 8 12.21 22.86 22.52
N TYR A 9 11.31 23.78 22.84
CA TYR A 9 10.52 24.53 21.83
C TYR A 9 11.06 25.93 21.48
N ARG A 10 12.34 26.23 21.77
CA ARG A 10 12.96 27.53 21.50
C ARG A 10 13.93 27.50 20.31
N ALA A 11 13.37 27.22 19.12
CA ALA A 11 13.85 27.72 17.84
C ALA A 11 12.68 27.57 16.86
N GLY A 12 12.13 28.68 16.36
CA GLY A 12 11.03 28.77 15.37
C GLY A 12 10.23 27.47 15.15
N GLY A 13 9.27 27.18 16.03
CA GLY A 13 8.49 25.95 15.97
C GLY A 13 7.81 25.76 14.61
N LEU A 14 7.65 24.50 14.20
CA LEU A 14 6.93 24.15 12.98
C LEU A 14 5.48 24.65 13.08
N ASP A 15 5.11 25.57 12.19
CA ASP A 15 3.70 25.91 11.99
C ASP A 15 3.01 24.69 11.37
N ILE A 16 2.16 24.02 12.16
CA ILE A 16 1.53 22.76 11.77
C ILE A 16 0.58 22.92 10.59
N ASP A 17 -0.07 24.08 10.47
CA ASP A 17 -0.99 24.36 9.37
C ASP A 17 -0.22 24.55 8.07
N VAL A 18 0.91 25.25 8.14
CA VAL A 18 1.84 25.37 7.00
C VAL A 18 2.39 24.00 6.62
N ALA A 19 2.88 23.22 7.59
CA ALA A 19 3.44 21.90 7.34
C ALA A 19 2.44 20.93 6.72
N TYR A 20 1.21 20.91 7.24
CA TYR A 20 0.12 20.09 6.73
C TYR A 20 -0.23 20.48 5.28
N ARG A 21 -0.45 21.77 5.02
CA ARG A 21 -0.78 22.27 3.67
C ARG A 21 0.35 21.98 2.68
N SER A 22 1.60 22.25 3.07
CA SER A 22 2.77 21.98 2.24
C SER A 22 2.93 20.49 1.94
N GLY A 23 2.81 19.63 2.96
CA GLY A 23 2.90 18.18 2.79
C GLY A 23 1.81 17.64 1.87
N PHE A 24 0.57 18.10 2.04
CA PHE A 24 -0.54 17.74 1.16
C PHE A 24 -0.29 18.18 -0.30
N MET A 25 0.13 19.42 -0.51
CA MET A 25 0.32 20.00 -1.84
C MET A 25 1.54 19.45 -2.60
N MET A 26 2.62 19.10 -1.88
CA MET A 26 3.88 18.62 -2.48
C MET A 26 3.97 17.10 -2.56
N ALA A 27 3.03 16.35 -1.97
CA ALA A 27 3.04 14.89 -2.02
C ALA A 27 3.00 14.38 -3.47
N SER A 28 3.87 13.41 -3.77
CA SER A 28 3.90 12.71 -5.06
C SER A 28 2.76 11.70 -5.23
N MET A 29 2.18 11.25 -4.12
CA MET A 29 0.99 10.40 -4.09
C MET A 29 -0.27 11.25 -4.22
N GLY A 30 -1.28 10.74 -4.93
CA GLY A 30 -2.57 11.42 -4.99
C GLY A 30 -3.28 11.32 -3.65
N ILE A 31 -3.74 12.44 -3.11
CA ILE A 31 -4.48 12.53 -1.85
C ILE A 31 -5.81 13.23 -2.11
N ALA A 32 -6.90 12.65 -1.62
CA ALA A 32 -8.23 13.24 -1.62
C ALA A 32 -8.88 13.15 -0.22
N TYR A 33 -9.56 14.21 0.17
CA TYR A 33 -10.50 14.23 1.29
C TYR A 33 -11.91 14.19 0.74
N ALA A 34 -12.72 13.26 1.24
CA ALA A 34 -14.13 13.14 0.88
C ALA A 34 -15.02 13.14 2.13
N GLY A 35 -16.24 13.66 1.98
CA GLY A 35 -17.28 13.52 2.98
C GLY A 35 -17.67 12.05 3.19
N VAL A 36 -18.45 11.80 4.24
CA VAL A 36 -19.02 10.46 4.52
C VAL A 36 -19.98 9.98 3.43
N ASP A 37 -20.47 10.89 2.59
CA ASP A 37 -21.27 10.62 1.39
C ASP A 37 -20.41 10.34 0.14
N GLY A 38 -19.08 10.41 0.28
CA GLY A 38 -18.12 10.25 -0.81
C GLY A 38 -17.91 11.50 -1.66
N THR A 39 -18.52 12.64 -1.31
CA THR A 39 -18.31 13.91 -2.01
C THR A 39 -16.89 14.42 -1.77
N ILE A 40 -16.14 14.68 -2.84
CA ILE A 40 -14.77 15.19 -2.79
C ILE A 40 -14.79 16.62 -2.26
N LEU A 41 -14.14 16.84 -1.12
CA LEU A 41 -14.02 18.12 -0.46
C LEU A 41 -12.72 18.83 -0.89
N GLU A 42 -11.64 18.06 -1.01
CA GLU A 42 -10.33 18.59 -1.39
C GLU A 42 -9.47 17.49 -2.03
N VAL A 43 -8.60 17.90 -2.96
CA VAL A 43 -7.63 17.03 -3.65
C VAL A 43 -6.30 17.75 -3.81
N ASN A 44 -5.21 17.00 -3.76
CA ASN A 44 -3.89 17.53 -4.03
C ASN A 44 -3.57 17.54 -5.55
N PRO A 45 -2.52 18.28 -5.98
CA PRO A 45 -2.13 18.33 -7.39
C PRO A 45 -1.85 16.96 -8.00
N ALA A 46 -1.18 16.07 -7.27
CA ALA A 46 -0.86 14.73 -7.74
C ALA A 46 -2.12 13.90 -8.05
N PHE A 47 -3.16 13.97 -7.22
CA PHE A 47 -4.43 13.29 -7.45
C PHE A 47 -5.08 13.75 -8.76
N ALA A 48 -5.12 15.07 -8.99
CA ALA A 48 -5.65 15.64 -10.23
C ALA A 48 -4.86 15.15 -11.46
N THR A 49 -3.52 15.22 -11.39
CA THR A 49 -2.63 14.78 -12.48
C THR A 49 -2.75 13.29 -12.78
N MET A 50 -2.86 12.44 -11.75
CA MET A 50 -3.06 10.99 -11.93
C MET A 50 -4.36 10.66 -12.67
N LEU A 51 -5.41 11.47 -12.49
CA LEU A 51 -6.70 11.33 -13.18
C LEU A 51 -6.77 12.08 -14.52
N GLY A 52 -5.65 12.61 -15.01
CA GLY A 52 -5.56 13.29 -16.30
C GLY A 52 -5.97 14.77 -16.29
N TYR A 53 -6.20 15.36 -15.11
CA TYR A 53 -6.42 16.79 -14.95
C TYR A 53 -5.09 17.53 -14.77
N SER A 54 -4.98 18.77 -15.24
CA SER A 54 -3.86 19.61 -14.82
C SER A 54 -3.97 19.95 -13.32
N ALA A 55 -2.82 20.25 -12.67
CA ALA A 55 -2.80 20.64 -11.27
C ALA A 55 -3.76 21.81 -10.95
N ASP A 56 -3.85 22.79 -11.85
CA ASP A 56 -4.73 23.96 -11.69
C ASP A 56 -6.22 23.62 -11.86
N GLN A 57 -6.54 22.50 -12.50
CA GLN A 57 -7.90 22.02 -12.73
C GLN A 57 -8.46 21.17 -11.59
N ARG A 58 -7.71 20.99 -10.49
CA ARG A 58 -8.15 20.23 -9.31
C ARG A 58 -9.53 20.64 -8.77
N HIS A 59 -9.89 21.92 -8.90
CA HIS A 59 -11.17 22.45 -8.49
C HIS A 59 -12.38 21.80 -9.21
N LYS A 60 -12.17 21.23 -10.41
CA LYS A 60 -13.20 20.51 -11.16
C LYS A 60 -13.57 19.16 -10.52
N LEU A 61 -12.72 18.64 -9.64
CA LEU A 61 -12.97 17.40 -8.91
C LEU A 61 -13.75 17.65 -7.60
N ILE A 62 -13.64 18.85 -7.03
CA ILE A 62 -14.35 19.21 -5.81
C ILE A 62 -15.86 19.23 -6.08
N GLY A 63 -16.64 18.63 -5.18
CA GLY A 63 -18.09 18.47 -5.30
C GLY A 63 -18.53 17.26 -6.15
N ARG A 64 -17.62 16.58 -6.85
CA ARG A 64 -17.91 15.28 -7.46
C ARG A 64 -17.82 14.18 -6.41
N THR A 65 -18.38 13.01 -6.67
CA THR A 65 -18.24 11.85 -5.77
C THR A 65 -17.05 10.97 -6.18
N LEU A 66 -16.31 10.42 -5.22
CA LEU A 66 -15.25 9.42 -5.48
C LEU A 66 -15.78 8.26 -6.33
N PHE A 67 -17.03 7.84 -6.11
CA PHE A 67 -17.66 6.75 -6.86
C PHE A 67 -17.85 7.07 -8.35
N SER A 68 -17.88 8.35 -8.74
CA SER A 68 -17.99 8.75 -10.15
C SER A 68 -16.68 8.59 -10.92
N LEU A 69 -15.57 8.39 -10.20
CA LEU A 69 -14.25 8.13 -10.74
C LEU A 69 -13.96 6.62 -10.83
N THR A 70 -14.77 5.78 -10.19
CA THR A 70 -14.65 4.32 -10.23
C THR A 70 -15.51 3.75 -11.36
N THR A 71 -15.05 2.69 -12.02
CA THR A 71 -15.85 2.00 -13.04
C THR A 71 -17.07 1.29 -12.44
N PRO A 72 -18.14 1.04 -13.24
CA PRO A 72 -19.33 0.34 -12.77
C PRO A 72 -19.04 -1.05 -12.18
N GLN A 73 -18.05 -1.77 -12.71
CA GLN A 73 -17.64 -3.10 -12.23
C GLN A 73 -17.09 -3.06 -10.80
N ASP A 74 -16.29 -2.05 -10.46
CA ASP A 74 -15.65 -1.95 -9.15
C ASP A 74 -16.53 -1.24 -8.11
N MET A 75 -17.49 -0.40 -8.57
CA MET A 75 -18.33 0.44 -7.72
C MET A 75 -19.01 -0.30 -6.56
N GLN A 76 -19.53 -1.51 -6.80
CA GLN A 76 -20.20 -2.26 -5.74
C GLN A 76 -19.24 -2.71 -4.63
N ASN A 77 -18.00 -3.06 -4.98
CA ASN A 77 -16.97 -3.45 -4.02
C ASN A 77 -16.47 -2.22 -3.24
N THR A 78 -16.26 -1.10 -3.93
CA THR A 78 -15.90 0.18 -3.31
C THR A 78 -16.94 0.63 -2.29
N LEU A 79 -18.23 0.60 -2.65
CA LEU A 79 -19.33 0.99 -1.75
C LEU A 79 -19.40 0.10 -0.50
N LYS A 80 -19.20 -1.21 -0.65
CA LYS A 80 -19.13 -2.13 0.49
C LYS A 80 -17.94 -1.81 1.40
N ALA A 81 -16.76 -1.59 0.83
CA ALA A 81 -15.56 -1.25 1.58
C ALA A 81 -15.72 0.07 2.34
N VAL A 82 -16.26 1.10 1.67
CA VAL A 82 -16.56 2.40 2.29
C VAL A 82 -17.58 2.27 3.40
N SER A 83 -18.65 1.50 3.21
CA SER A 83 -19.66 1.29 4.25
C SER A 83 -19.07 0.65 5.51
N ARG A 84 -18.21 -0.37 5.36
CA ARG A 84 -17.52 -1.05 6.48
C ARG A 84 -16.47 -0.15 7.15
N LEU A 85 -15.83 0.72 6.37
CA LEU A 85 -14.89 1.73 6.89
C LEU A 85 -15.62 2.79 7.73
N LEU A 86 -16.76 3.30 7.23
CA LEU A 86 -17.56 4.31 7.92
C LEU A 86 -18.32 3.79 9.14
N SER A 87 -18.63 2.48 9.19
CA SER A 87 -19.18 1.85 10.38
C SER A 87 -18.13 1.59 11.46
N GLY A 88 -16.83 1.70 11.13
CA GLY A 88 -15.73 1.36 12.02
C GLY A 88 -15.44 -0.13 12.10
N GLU A 89 -16.07 -0.97 11.27
CA GLU A 89 -15.73 -2.39 11.13
C GLU A 89 -14.32 -2.56 10.55
N LEU A 90 -13.92 -1.65 9.66
CA LEU A 90 -12.56 -1.54 9.15
C LEU A 90 -11.93 -0.24 9.65
N THR A 91 -10.66 -0.30 10.04
CA THR A 91 -9.85 0.90 10.33
C THR A 91 -9.24 1.49 9.07
N HIS A 92 -8.98 0.63 8.08
CA HIS A 92 -8.30 0.93 6.83
C HIS A 92 -8.73 -0.11 5.76
N THR A 93 -8.73 0.28 4.49
CA THR A 93 -8.91 -0.63 3.36
C THR A 93 -8.04 -0.24 2.17
N THR A 94 -7.49 -1.23 1.46
CA THR A 94 -6.80 -1.03 0.18
C THR A 94 -7.53 -1.81 -0.90
N LEU A 95 -7.81 -1.17 -2.03
CA LEU A 95 -8.41 -1.77 -3.21
C LEU A 95 -7.52 -1.48 -4.41
N THR A 96 -7.56 -2.35 -5.42
CA THR A 96 -7.07 -2.00 -6.75
C THR A 96 -8.30 -1.80 -7.61
N GLU A 97 -8.52 -0.56 -8.04
CA GLU A 97 -9.71 -0.17 -8.79
C GLU A 97 -9.33 0.33 -10.18
N HIS A 98 -10.21 0.09 -11.14
CA HIS A 98 -10.15 0.70 -12.44
C HIS A 98 -10.83 2.08 -12.36
N CYS A 99 -10.03 3.15 -12.45
CA CYS A 99 -10.53 4.52 -12.36
C CYS A 99 -10.62 5.18 -13.73
N ILE A 100 -11.65 6.01 -13.92
CA ILE A 100 -11.95 6.77 -15.13
C ILE A 100 -11.24 8.14 -15.05
N ARG A 101 -10.49 8.49 -16.10
CA ARG A 101 -9.77 9.76 -16.24
C ARG A 101 -10.63 10.82 -16.94
N GLN A 102 -10.18 12.07 -16.92
CA GLN A 102 -10.87 13.20 -17.52
C GLN A 102 -11.21 13.00 -19.01
N ASP A 103 -10.31 12.37 -19.77
CA ASP A 103 -10.44 12.12 -21.21
C ASP A 103 -11.31 10.90 -21.54
N GLY A 104 -11.84 10.21 -20.53
CA GLY A 104 -12.62 8.98 -20.67
C GLY A 104 -11.76 7.72 -20.76
N SER A 105 -10.43 7.82 -20.80
CA SER A 105 -9.55 6.67 -20.61
C SER A 105 -9.66 6.15 -19.18
N SER A 106 -9.14 4.95 -18.92
CA SER A 106 -9.11 4.38 -17.58
C SER A 106 -7.78 3.71 -17.29
N GLY A 107 -7.50 3.49 -16.01
CA GLY A 107 -6.29 2.79 -15.57
C GLY A 107 -6.46 2.23 -14.17
N PHE A 108 -5.57 1.30 -13.83
CA PHE A 108 -5.56 0.71 -12.50
C PHE A 108 -4.87 1.63 -11.50
N PHE A 109 -5.53 1.81 -10.37
CA PHE A 109 -4.99 2.53 -9.23
C PHE A 109 -5.13 1.67 -7.99
N SER A 110 -4.07 1.65 -7.18
CA SER A 110 -4.16 1.19 -5.81
C SER A 110 -4.74 2.35 -4.99
N VAL A 111 -5.94 2.14 -4.48
CA VAL A 111 -6.75 3.07 -3.71
C VAL A 111 -6.74 2.64 -2.25
N GLU A 112 -6.11 3.44 -1.40
CA GLU A 112 -6.09 3.24 0.04
C GLU A 112 -7.06 4.22 0.71
N MET A 113 -7.94 3.74 1.58
CA MET A 113 -8.92 4.56 2.27
C MET A 113 -8.84 4.38 3.78
N ASN A 114 -8.86 5.52 4.47
CA ASN A 114 -8.90 5.63 5.92
C ASN A 114 -10.07 6.53 6.33
N CYS A 115 -10.64 6.30 7.51
CA CYS A 115 -11.65 7.21 8.08
C CYS A 115 -11.02 8.10 9.15
N LEU A 116 -11.21 9.41 9.02
CA LEU A 116 -10.94 10.36 10.09
C LEU A 116 -12.17 10.48 10.98
N TRP A 117 -11.96 10.27 12.27
CA TRP A 117 -12.98 10.29 13.29
C TRP A 117 -12.88 11.57 14.11
N LYS A 118 -14.04 12.19 14.40
CA LYS A 118 -14.13 13.36 15.28
C LYS A 118 -15.31 13.19 16.22
N ASN A 119 -15.07 13.28 17.53
CA ASN A 119 -16.10 13.09 18.56
C ASN A 119 -16.89 11.77 18.39
N ASN A 120 -16.19 10.65 18.16
CA ASN A 120 -16.77 9.33 17.88
C ASN A 120 -17.74 9.27 16.69
N LYS A 121 -17.62 10.19 15.74
CA LYS A 121 -18.36 10.17 14.48
C LYS A 121 -17.39 10.18 13.31
N ALA A 122 -17.71 9.41 12.27
CA ALA A 122 -17.01 9.49 11.01
C ALA A 122 -17.11 10.93 10.49
N HIS A 123 -15.97 11.58 10.27
CA HIS A 123 -15.88 12.97 9.87
C HIS A 123 -15.64 13.10 8.37
N CYS A 124 -14.63 12.38 7.87
CA CYS A 124 -14.29 12.34 6.46
C CYS A 124 -13.50 11.07 6.12
N ILE A 125 -13.48 10.73 4.84
CA ILE A 125 -12.65 9.69 4.25
C ILE A 125 -11.39 10.34 3.69
N VAL A 126 -10.24 9.76 3.98
CA VAL A 126 -8.96 10.12 3.35
C VAL A 126 -8.62 9.01 2.37
N CYS A 127 -8.42 9.39 1.12
CA CYS A 127 -8.10 8.50 0.03
C CYS A 127 -6.69 8.80 -0.48
N PHE A 128 -5.89 7.76 -0.61
CA PHE A 128 -4.59 7.80 -1.27
C PHE A 128 -4.64 6.97 -2.54
N ILE A 129 -4.17 7.54 -3.65
CA ILE A 129 -4.10 6.82 -4.93
C ILE A 129 -2.67 6.81 -5.45
N ARG A 130 -2.32 5.67 -6.05
CA ARG A 130 -1.10 5.50 -6.84
C ARG A 130 -1.40 4.63 -8.05
N PRO A 131 -0.70 4.83 -9.19
CA PRO A 131 -0.79 3.91 -10.31
C PRO A 131 -0.50 2.47 -9.85
N ALA A 132 -1.25 1.52 -10.40
CA ALA A 132 -1.00 0.10 -10.23
C ALA A 132 -0.74 -0.51 -11.61
N ASP A 133 0.30 -1.34 -11.71
CA ASP A 133 0.68 -1.97 -12.98
C ASP A 133 -0.26 -3.13 -13.35
N GLU A 134 -0.99 -3.66 -12.36
CA GLU A 134 -1.84 -4.84 -12.51
C GLU A 134 -3.19 -4.65 -11.80
N GLY A 135 -4.24 -5.23 -12.39
CA GLY A 135 -5.60 -5.18 -11.86
C GLY A 135 -5.81 -5.99 -10.58
N PRO A 136 -7.01 -5.96 -9.99
CA PRO A 136 -7.33 -6.51 -8.66
C PRO A 136 -7.12 -8.02 -8.45
N GLN A 137 -6.56 -8.78 -9.39
CA GLN A 137 -6.46 -10.25 -9.31
C GLN A 137 -5.05 -10.87 -9.35
N THR A 138 -3.95 -10.13 -9.41
CA THR A 138 -2.61 -10.77 -9.43
C THR A 138 -1.99 -11.04 -8.06
N ARG A 139 -2.66 -10.65 -6.96
CA ARG A 139 -2.14 -10.84 -5.59
C ARG A 139 -3.08 -11.70 -4.72
N GLN A 140 -3.52 -12.85 -5.24
CA GLN A 140 -4.07 -13.90 -4.38
C GLN A 140 -2.92 -14.71 -3.78
N SER A 141 -3.02 -14.95 -2.45
CA SER A 141 -2.19 -15.82 -1.61
C SER A 141 -1.02 -15.17 -0.86
N MET A 142 -1.32 -14.29 0.11
CA MET A 142 -0.63 -14.39 1.39
C MET A 142 -1.67 -14.77 2.44
N PRO A 143 -1.63 -15.98 3.02
CA PRO A 143 -2.47 -16.30 4.15
C PRO A 143 -2.12 -15.36 5.31
N SER A 144 -3.16 -14.89 6.00
CA SER A 144 -3.08 -14.10 7.22
C SER A 144 -2.17 -14.78 8.26
N MET A 145 -1.39 -13.96 8.98
CA MET A 145 -0.54 -14.38 10.11
C MET A 145 -1.32 -15.07 11.25
N ASP A 146 -2.65 -14.96 11.23
CA ASP A 146 -3.57 -15.61 12.20
C ASP A 146 -3.67 -17.14 12.02
N ALA A 147 -3.06 -17.72 10.98
CA ALA A 147 -3.05 -19.16 10.74
C ALA A 147 -1.84 -19.93 11.35
N MET A 148 -0.93 -19.26 12.06
CA MET A 148 0.17 -19.89 12.83
C MET A 148 -0.13 -20.02 14.33
N GLY A 149 -1.42 -20.18 14.68
CA GLY A 149 -1.86 -20.54 16.02
C GLY A 149 -2.02 -22.06 16.16
N GLY A 150 -0.90 -22.77 16.35
CA GLY A 150 -0.96 -24.20 16.66
C GLY A 150 0.41 -24.80 16.94
N TYR A 151 0.58 -25.32 18.16
CA TYR A 151 1.68 -26.14 18.67
C TYR A 151 2.90 -25.41 19.25
N ASN A 152 2.83 -25.07 20.54
CA ASN A 152 3.54 -25.85 21.56
C ASN A 152 3.17 -25.41 22.99
N GLN A 153 2.35 -26.19 23.68
CA GLN A 153 2.42 -26.31 25.13
C GLN A 153 2.66 -27.78 25.47
N GLY A 154 3.74 -28.03 26.21
CA GLY A 154 3.88 -29.18 27.08
C GLY A 154 4.56 -30.40 26.48
N MET A 155 5.90 -30.43 26.52
CA MET A 155 6.61 -31.66 26.91
C MET A 155 7.94 -31.31 27.59
N SER A 156 7.94 -31.53 28.89
CA SER A 156 9.08 -31.54 29.81
C SER A 156 10.08 -32.64 29.45
N ALA A 157 11.35 -32.36 29.75
CA ALA A 157 12.49 -33.24 29.60
C ALA A 157 12.31 -34.64 30.20
N GLN A 158 12.72 -35.68 29.46
CA GLN A 158 13.39 -36.88 29.97
C GLN A 158 13.88 -37.79 28.82
N GLY A 159 15.17 -38.13 28.84
CA GLY A 159 15.71 -39.38 28.27
C GLY A 159 16.22 -39.38 26.83
N MET A 160 17.48 -38.99 26.61
CA MET A 160 18.26 -39.50 25.47
C MET A 160 18.82 -40.89 25.80
N PRO A 161 18.78 -41.82 24.83
CA PRO A 161 19.94 -42.66 24.55
C PRO A 161 20.33 -42.59 23.07
N GLY A 162 21.64 -42.73 22.81
CA GLY A 162 22.27 -42.35 21.55
C GLY A 162 22.37 -43.40 20.44
N MET A 163 23.28 -43.10 19.50
CA MET A 163 23.77 -43.84 18.32
C MET A 163 23.09 -43.51 16.97
N PRO A 164 23.76 -43.74 15.82
CA PRO A 164 25.02 -43.11 15.41
C PRO A 164 24.96 -42.58 13.94
N MET A 165 25.92 -41.71 13.58
CA MET A 165 26.15 -41.24 12.21
C MET A 165 26.71 -42.37 11.32
N GLN A 166 26.12 -42.57 10.13
CA GLN A 166 26.78 -43.26 9.01
C GLN A 166 26.62 -42.44 7.72
N GLY A 167 27.76 -42.22 7.07
CA GLY A 167 27.91 -41.40 5.86
C GLY A 167 27.40 -42.07 4.60
N ILE A 168 27.08 -41.24 3.60
CA ILE A 168 26.68 -41.66 2.26
C ILE A 168 27.93 -41.60 1.35
N PRO A 169 28.23 -42.65 0.57
CA PRO A 169 29.46 -42.78 -0.21
C PRO A 169 29.42 -42.05 -1.56
N ILE A 170 30.64 -41.75 -2.03
CA ILE A 170 31.02 -41.10 -3.29
C ILE A 170 31.20 -42.18 -4.36
N SER A 171 30.78 -41.94 -5.61
CA SER A 171 31.21 -42.75 -6.76
C SER A 171 31.47 -41.87 -7.98
N ASP A 172 32.73 -41.86 -8.42
CA ASP A 172 33.26 -41.28 -9.66
C ASP A 172 33.27 -42.32 -10.81
N SER A 173 33.03 -41.85 -12.04
CA SER A 173 33.80 -42.16 -13.28
C SER A 173 32.98 -41.66 -14.49
N MET A 174 33.37 -40.60 -15.21
CA MET A 174 34.46 -40.39 -16.20
C MET A 174 34.17 -40.85 -17.65
N GLY A 175 34.32 -39.87 -18.56
CA GLY A 175 34.50 -39.99 -20.02
C GLY A 175 33.35 -39.36 -20.80
N GLY A 176 33.46 -38.28 -21.59
CA GLY A 176 34.57 -37.46 -22.07
C GLY A 176 34.25 -37.02 -23.51
N GLN A 177 34.27 -35.71 -23.81
CA GLN A 177 34.81 -35.11 -25.05
C GLN A 177 34.67 -33.57 -25.05
N MET A 178 35.75 -32.92 -25.50
CA MET A 178 35.93 -31.48 -25.78
C MET A 178 34.91 -31.01 -26.85
N SER A 179 34.59 -29.75 -27.09
CA SER A 179 35.39 -28.52 -27.18
C SER A 179 34.44 -27.36 -27.49
N HIS A 180 34.60 -26.20 -26.84
CA HIS A 180 34.87 -24.92 -27.50
C HIS A 180 34.91 -23.77 -26.48
N LEU A 181 36.00 -22.99 -26.56
CA LEU A 181 36.20 -21.72 -25.88
C LEU A 181 35.09 -20.72 -26.22
N ASN A 182 34.65 -19.95 -25.22
CA ASN A 182 34.64 -18.49 -25.32
C ASN A 182 34.61 -17.85 -23.91
N GLN A 183 35.76 -17.29 -23.53
CA GLN A 183 35.86 -16.27 -22.49
C GLN A 183 35.44 -14.94 -23.11
N VAL A 184 34.51 -14.21 -22.47
CA VAL A 184 34.31 -12.79 -22.76
C VAL A 184 34.36 -11.98 -21.47
N ASN A 185 35.11 -10.88 -21.58
CA ASN A 185 35.61 -9.92 -20.59
C ASN A 185 34.51 -9.00 -20.01
N MET A 186 34.83 -8.38 -18.85
CA MET A 186 34.18 -7.31 -18.09
C MET A 186 33.77 -6.03 -18.86
N ASN A 187 33.36 -6.08 -20.12
CA ASN A 187 32.88 -4.92 -20.89
C ASN A 187 31.51 -5.13 -21.60
N GLY A 188 30.66 -6.00 -21.06
CA GLY A 188 29.20 -5.87 -21.21
C GLY A 188 28.62 -5.94 -22.61
N LYS A 189 28.92 -6.98 -23.39
CA LYS A 189 28.04 -7.45 -24.48
C LYS A 189 27.91 -8.98 -24.48
N PRO A 190 26.69 -9.49 -24.77
CA PRO A 190 26.28 -10.85 -24.47
C PRO A 190 26.89 -11.86 -25.46
N TYR A 191 26.96 -13.14 -25.04
CA TYR A 191 27.42 -14.26 -25.87
C TYR A 191 26.81 -14.28 -27.27
#